data_AF-R7ILI8-F1
#
_entry.id   AF-R7ILI8-F1
#
_cell.length_a   1.000
_cell.length_b   1.000
_cell.length_c   1.000
_cell.angle_alpha   90.00
_cell.angle_beta   90.00
_cell.angle_gamma   90.00
#
_symmetry.space_group_name_H-M   'P 1'
#
loop_
_entity.id
_entity.type
_entity.pdbx_description
1 polymer ?
#
loop_
_entity_poly.entity_id
_entity_poly.type
_entity_poly.pdbx_seq_one_letter_code
_entity_poly.pdbx_strand_id
1 'polypeptide(L)'
;MALIRVEELYPFPAGLLTTELARYPGLDEVVWCQDEPRNQGPWNSLFPQLLDLIPSSVRLSYAGRDENPAPATGYAARFKREEAALLDAAFGTPVKSWRGVKGE
;
A
#
# COMPACT_ATOMS: atom_id res chain seq x y z
N MET A 1 -8.44 8.35 9.68
CA MET A 1 -7.63 7.17 9.32
C MET A 1 -8.52 5.94 9.39
N ALA A 2 -8.44 5.06 8.40
CA ALA A 2 -9.21 3.82 8.32
C ALA A 2 -8.30 2.70 7.82
N LEU A 3 -8.54 1.47 8.28
CA LEU A 3 -7.84 0.28 7.82
C LEU A 3 -8.79 -0.57 6.97
N ILE A 4 -8.45 -0.76 5.71
CA ILE A 4 -9.19 -1.60 4.77
C ILE A 4 -8.33 -2.83 4.48
N ARG A 5 -8.92 -4.02 4.57
CA ARG A 5 -8.26 -5.28 4.20
C ARG A 5 -8.70 -5.70 2.81
N VAL A 6 -7.75 -6.14 1.99
CA VAL A 6 -8.00 -6.69 0.67
C VAL A 6 -7.86 -8.21 0.77
N GLU A 7 -8.97 -8.89 1.02
CA GLU A 7 -8.99 -10.34 1.26
C GLU A 7 -8.80 -11.16 -0.03
N GLU A 8 -9.18 -10.59 -1.18
CA GLU A 8 -9.01 -11.19 -2.49
C GLU A 8 -8.04 -10.34 -3.31
N LEU A 9 -6.83 -10.87 -3.56
CA LEU A 9 -5.82 -10.18 -4.36
C LEU A 9 -6.00 -10.46 -5.87
N TYR A 10 -6.63 -11.58 -6.21
CA TYR A 10 -6.92 -11.95 -7.59
C TYR A 10 -8.19 -12.82 -7.69
N PRO A 11 -9.13 -12.52 -8.61
CA PRO A 11 -9.15 -11.35 -9.49
C PRO A 11 -9.21 -10.03 -8.71
N PHE A 12 -8.68 -8.93 -9.27
CA PHE A 12 -8.59 -7.67 -8.51
C PHE A 12 -9.99 -7.08 -8.24
N PRO A 13 -10.34 -6.82 -6.97
CA PRO A 13 -11.70 -6.47 -6.57
C PRO A 13 -11.99 -4.96 -6.74
N ALA A 14 -11.78 -4.42 -7.94
CA ALA A 14 -11.88 -2.98 -8.22
C ALA A 14 -13.23 -2.37 -7.78
N GLY A 15 -14.35 -3.03 -8.10
CA GLY A 15 -15.69 -2.51 -7.75
C GLY A 15 -15.94 -2.43 -6.24
N LEU A 16 -15.44 -3.41 -5.48
CA LEU A 16 -15.56 -3.43 -4.01
C LEU A 16 -14.67 -2.35 -3.38
N LEU A 17 -13.43 -2.22 -3.86
CA LEU A 17 -12.51 -1.19 -3.38
C LEU A 17 -13.01 0.22 -3.67
N THR A 18 -13.52 0.49 -4.88
CA THR A 18 -14.12 1.78 -5.22
C THR A 18 -15.30 2.11 -4.30
N THR A 19 -16.18 1.13 -4.05
CA THR A 19 -17.33 1.32 -3.16
C THR A 19 -16.90 1.63 -1.73
N GLU A 20 -15.87 0.93 -1.22
CA GLU A 20 -15.38 1.16 0.14
C GLU A 20 -14.65 2.52 0.26
N LEU A 21 -13.82 2.89 -0.71
CA LEU A 21 -13.11 4.18 -0.71
C LEU A 21 -14.06 5.37 -0.81
N ALA A 22 -15.18 5.23 -1.53
CA ALA A 22 -16.21 6.28 -1.63
C ALA A 22 -16.86 6.65 -0.29
N ARG A 23 -16.71 5.82 0.75
CA ARG A 23 -17.21 6.11 2.11
C ARG A 23 -16.39 7.19 2.83
N TYR A 24 -15.25 7.60 2.27
CA TYR A 24 -14.33 8.56 2.86
C TYR A 24 -14.23 9.83 1.99
N PRO A 25 -15.18 10.77 2.07
CA PRO A 25 -15.25 11.94 1.17
C PRO A 25 -14.10 12.95 1.35
N GLY A 26 -13.38 12.89 2.46
CA GLY A 26 -12.18 13.70 2.73
C GLY A 26 -10.86 12.97 2.47
N LEU A 27 -10.90 11.86 1.73
CA LEU A 27 -9.72 11.05 1.43
C LEU A 27 -8.72 11.84 0.56
N ASP A 28 -7.52 12.03 1.08
CA ASP A 28 -6.39 12.71 0.42
C ASP A 28 -5.21 11.77 0.14
N GLU A 29 -5.11 10.67 0.91
CA GLU A 29 -4.06 9.67 0.77
C GLU A 29 -4.56 8.24 1.07
N VAL A 30 -4.15 7.31 0.22
CA VAL A 30 -4.26 5.86 0.39
C VAL A 30 -2.87 5.29 0.54
N VAL A 31 -2.63 4.53 1.60
CA VAL A 31 -1.35 3.85 1.83
C VAL A 31 -1.55 2.35 1.63
N TRP A 32 -0.83 1.75 0.69
CA TRP A 32 -0.70 0.29 0.62
C TRP A 32 0.32 -0.17 1.65
N CYS A 33 -0.12 -0.98 2.61
CA CYS A 33 0.71 -1.51 3.68
C CYS A 33 0.93 -3.02 3.50
N GLN A 34 2.18 -3.49 3.54
CA GLN A 34 2.50 -4.92 3.50
C GLN A 34 3.79 -5.25 4.29
N ASP A 35 3.83 -6.45 4.88
CA ASP A 35 5.02 -6.93 5.59
C ASP A 35 6.14 -7.34 4.62
N GLU A 36 5.80 -7.87 3.46
CA GLU A 36 6.78 -8.35 2.49
C GLU A 36 7.68 -7.21 1.96
N PRO A 37 8.95 -7.50 1.64
CA PRO A 37 9.81 -6.59 0.88
C PRO A 37 9.09 -6.03 -0.36
N ARG A 38 9.34 -4.78 -0.74
CA ARG A 38 8.64 -4.11 -1.86
C ARG A 38 8.69 -4.86 -3.20
N ASN A 39 9.77 -5.58 -3.46
CA ASN A 39 9.93 -6.40 -4.65
C ASN A 39 9.19 -7.75 -4.56
N GLN A 40 8.53 -8.01 -3.44
CA GLN A 40 7.76 -9.20 -3.12
C GLN A 40 6.33 -8.82 -2.70
N GLY A 41 5.52 -9.83 -2.40
CA GLY A 41 4.12 -9.60 -2.06
C GLY A 41 3.31 -9.01 -3.22
N PRO A 42 2.12 -8.48 -2.93
CA PRO A 42 1.17 -8.04 -3.95
C PRO A 42 1.50 -6.68 -4.59
N TRP A 43 2.35 -5.85 -3.97
CA TRP A 43 2.59 -4.47 -4.39
C TRP A 43 2.81 -4.33 -5.90
N ASN A 44 3.78 -5.04 -6.48
CA ASN A 44 4.12 -4.88 -7.90
C ASN A 44 3.00 -5.31 -8.84
N SER A 45 2.20 -6.32 -8.47
CA SER A 45 1.08 -6.81 -9.28
C SER A 45 -0.16 -5.92 -9.18
N LEU A 46 -0.39 -5.32 -8.00
CA LEU A 46 -1.56 -4.48 -7.76
C LEU A 46 -1.31 -3.01 -8.07
N PHE A 47 -0.05 -2.56 -8.07
CA PHE A 47 0.30 -1.15 -8.25
C PHE A 47 -0.35 -0.49 -9.48
N PRO A 48 -0.32 -1.08 -10.70
CA PRO A 48 -0.99 -0.47 -11.85
C PRO A 48 -2.49 -0.33 -11.64
N GLN A 49 -3.13 -1.35 -11.08
CA GLN A 49 -4.58 -1.39 -10.87
C GLN A 49 -5.03 -0.41 -9.77
N LEU A 50 -4.22 -0.27 -8.71
CA LEU A 50 -4.43 0.74 -7.66
C LEU A 50 -4.25 2.16 -8.22
N LEU A 51 -3.25 2.37 -9.08
CA LEU A 51 -2.98 3.67 -9.69
C LEU A 51 -4.12 4.12 -10.62
N ASP A 52 -4.74 3.18 -11.33
CA ASP A 52 -5.90 3.43 -12.20
C ASP A 52 -7.19 3.64 -11.39
N LEU A 53 -7.36 2.91 -10.27
CA LEU A 53 -8.54 3.00 -9.41
C LEU A 53 -8.57 4.29 -8.58
N ILE A 54 -7.42 4.75 -8.10
CA ILE A 54 -7.31 5.90 -7.20
C ILE A 54 -7.36 7.20 -8.01
N PRO A 55 -8.27 8.14 -7.66
CA PRO A 55 -8.34 9.42 -8.36
C PRO A 55 -7.02 10.20 -8.28
N SER A 56 -6.67 10.94 -9.35
CA SER A 56 -5.46 11.78 -9.38
C SER A 56 -5.35 12.84 -8.26
N SER A 57 -6.48 13.20 -7.64
CA SER A 57 -6.53 14.08 -6.46
C SER A 57 -6.08 13.40 -5.17
N VAL A 58 -6.13 12.07 -5.11
CA VAL A 58 -5.73 11.25 -3.97
C VAL A 58 -4.32 10.70 -4.21
N ARG A 59 -3.48 10.75 -3.17
CA ARG A 59 -2.13 10.22 -3.23
C ARG A 59 -2.15 8.71 -2.96
N LEU A 60 -1.45 7.93 -3.76
CA LEU A 60 -1.14 6.53 -3.44
C LEU A 60 0.26 6.46 -2.85
N SER A 61 0.42 5.87 -1.68
CA SER A 61 1.69 5.75 -0.98
C SER A 61 1.97 4.30 -0.59
N TYR A 62 3.24 3.99 -0.34
CA TYR A 62 3.69 2.65 0.04
C TYR A 62 4.30 2.66 1.45
N ALA A 63 3.86 1.71 2.29
CA ALA A 63 4.46 1.38 3.56
C ALA A 63 4.77 -0.12 3.61
N GLY A 64 6.04 -0.47 3.70
CA GLY A 64 6.48 -1.86 3.73
C GLY A 64 7.99 -1.96 3.79
N ARG A 65 8.52 -3.18 3.83
CA ARG A 65 9.96 -3.40 3.91
C ARG A 65 10.65 -3.00 2.61
N ASP A 66 11.87 -2.51 2.71
CA ASP A 66 12.71 -2.25 1.54
C ASP A 66 12.95 -3.54 0.73
N GLU A 67 13.32 -3.37 -0.53
CA GLU A 67 13.59 -4.48 -1.42
C GLU A 67 14.69 -5.39 -0.89
N ASN A 68 14.45 -6.70 -0.97
CA ASN A 68 15.38 -7.69 -0.46
C ASN A 68 15.29 -8.97 -1.32
N PRO A 69 16.42 -9.61 -1.65
CA PRO A 69 16.40 -10.94 -2.26
C PRO A 69 15.83 -12.03 -1.33
N ALA A 70 15.93 -11.84 -0.01
CA ALA A 70 15.36 -12.76 0.98
C ALA A 70 13.96 -12.31 1.44
N PRO A 71 13.04 -13.22 1.82
CA PRO A 71 11.71 -12.85 2.32
C PRO A 71 11.71 -12.07 3.63
N ALA A 72 12.68 -12.37 4.50
CA ALA A 72 12.84 -11.70 5.79
C ALA A 72 14.31 -11.76 6.24
N THR A 73 14.68 -10.88 7.17
CA THR A 73 15.96 -10.99 7.87
C THR A 73 15.95 -12.15 8.86
N GLY A 74 17.07 -12.90 8.94
CA GLY A 74 17.25 -13.96 9.93
C GLY A 74 17.55 -13.47 11.35
N TYR A 75 17.74 -12.16 11.55
CA TYR A 75 18.05 -11.57 12.86
C TYR A 75 16.81 -10.95 13.48
N ALA A 76 16.31 -11.52 14.58
CA ALA A 76 15.09 -11.07 15.25
C ALA A 76 15.12 -9.57 15.63
N ALA A 77 16.26 -9.06 16.09
CA ALA A 77 16.40 -7.64 16.42
C ALA A 77 16.27 -6.72 15.19
N ARG A 78 16.72 -7.18 14.02
CA ARG A 78 16.54 -6.44 12.77
C ARG A 78 15.10 -6.51 12.29
N PHE A 79 14.48 -7.69 12.37
CA PHE A 79 13.08 -7.90 12.00
C PHE A 79 12.14 -6.94 12.75
N LYS A 80 12.28 -6.85 14.08
CA LYS A 80 11.48 -5.93 14.92
C LYS A 80 11.67 -4.46 14.56
N ARG A 81 12.89 -4.06 14.16
CA ARG A 81 13.15 -2.68 13.71
C ARG A 81 12.50 -2.39 12.36
N GLU A 82 12.54 -3.36 11.44
CA GLU A 82 11.88 -3.25 10.14
C GLU A 82 10.35 -3.17 10.29
N GLU A 83 9.76 -3.95 11.20
CA GLU A 83 8.33 -3.89 11.54
C GLU A 83 7.94 -2.53 12.16
N ALA A 84 8.71 -2.02 13.11
CA ALA A 84 8.45 -0.69 13.70
C ALA A 84 8.51 0.42 12.63
N ALA A 85 9.53 0.40 11.78
CA ALA A 85 9.68 1.38 10.69
C ALA A 85 8.53 1.31 9.67
N LEU A 86 8.03 0.10 9.37
CA LEU A 86 6.86 -0.11 8.52
C LEU A 86 5.61 0.52 9.14
N LEU A 87 5.35 0.28 10.43
CA LEU A 87 4.19 0.84 11.13
C LEU A 87 4.27 2.37 11.21
N ASP A 88 5.46 2.91 11.48
CA ASP A 88 5.72 4.36 11.47
C ASP A 88 5.46 4.96 10.08
N ALA A 89 5.81 4.26 9.00
CA ALA A 89 5.51 4.70 7.63
C ALA A 89 4.02 4.58 7.28
N ALA A 90 3.32 3.56 7.79
CA ALA A 90 1.90 3.32 7.52
C ALA A 90 0.99 4.36 8.19
N PHE A 91 1.36 4.82 9.39
CA PHE A 91 0.56 5.77 10.18
C PHE A 91 1.15 7.19 10.25
N GLY A 92 2.39 7.37 9.83
CA GLY A 92 3.12 8.64 9.85
C GLY A 92 3.38 9.19 8.45
N THR A 93 4.65 9.37 8.10
CA THR A 93 5.05 9.89 6.79
C THR A 93 5.46 8.75 5.86
N PRO A 94 4.72 8.50 4.76
CA PRO A 94 5.02 7.38 3.87
C PRO A 94 6.36 7.52 3.16
N VAL A 95 6.99 6.39 2.85
CA VAL A 95 8.35 6.34 2.28
C VAL A 95 8.37 6.77 0.82
N LYS A 96 7.33 6.41 0.05
CA LYS A 96 7.20 6.72 -1.37
C LYS A 96 5.74 7.00 -1.71
N SER A 97 5.52 7.97 -2.61
CA SER A 97 4.19 8.42 -2.99
C SER A 97 4.06 8.73 -4.48
N TRP A 98 2.91 8.40 -5.05
CA TRP A 98 2.50 8.60 -6.43
C TRP A 98 1.14 9.29 -6.47
N ARG A 99 0.76 9.85 -7.62
CA ARG A 99 -0.61 10.35 -7.87
C ARG A 99 -1.23 9.52 -8.98
N GLY A 100 -2.52 9.24 -8.85
CA GLY A 100 -3.29 8.55 -9.89
C GLY A 100 -3.24 9.27 -11.23
N VAL A 101 -3.54 8.54 -12.30
CA VAL A 101 -3.55 9.07 -13.66
C VAL A 101 -4.85 9.88 -13.88
N LYS A 102 -4.79 10.97 -14.65
CA LYS A 102 -6.03 11.61 -15.14
C LYS A 102 -6.67 10.65 -16.14
N GLY A 103 -7.89 10.20 -15.89
CA GLY A 103 -8.72 9.63 -16.95
C GLY A 103 -8.92 10.70 -18.02
N GLU A 104 -8.50 10.41 -19.25
CA GLU A 104 -8.97 11.11 -20.44
C GLU A 104 -10.40 10.71 -20.77
#